data_AF-A0A7X4B8D8-F1
#
_entry.id   AF-A0A7X4B8D8-F1
#
_cell.length_a   1.000
_cell.length_b   1.000
_cell.length_c   1.000
_cell.angle_alpha   90.00
_cell.angle_beta   90.00
_cell.angle_gamma   90.00
#
_symmetry.space_group_name_H-M   'P 1'
#
loop_
_entity.id
_entity.type
_entity.pdbx_description
1 polymer ?
#
loop_
_entity_poly.entity_id
_entity_poly.type
_entity_poly.pdbx_seq_one_letter_code
_entity_poly.pdbx_strand_id
1 'polypeptide(L)'
;MPLSFQAPSESDYITFLWSAFEINYNKQKYQFAYFAYHMLAMGFIYFKIWQIRRERLDDFRKGVIGFSKDNENCFLHAASPFEFSKVPEGSVFRLLKLLGCDNSKVGTYGALVNDRNEMAHANGHIHVRTEEIFGYKIRNILKIAEDIQSQVEPIIEVCYQNFLLRSLDPNEREYSDLTDQIREALIHSNYLSQKDIKICFKFDIQRLKNHKKFREISTLHREILSIGFPE
;
A
#
# COMPACT_ATOMS: atom_id res chain seq x y z
N MET A 1 -6.42 2.91 1.07
CA MET A 1 -6.20 2.73 -0.37
C MET A 1 -5.49 3.96 -0.93
N PRO A 2 -4.82 3.86 -2.08
CA PRO A 2 -4.26 5.02 -2.79
C PRO A 2 -5.32 6.11 -3.04
N LEU A 3 -4.91 7.37 -3.06
CA LEU A 3 -5.78 8.49 -3.45
C LEU A 3 -6.02 8.54 -4.97
N SER A 4 -5.04 8.06 -5.74
CA SER A 4 -5.08 8.03 -7.19
C SER A 4 -4.51 6.71 -7.68
N PHE A 5 -5.09 6.19 -8.76
CA PHE A 5 -4.76 4.91 -9.38
C PHE A 5 -4.23 5.15 -10.79
N GLN A 6 -3.22 4.38 -11.22
CA GLN A 6 -2.57 4.59 -12.51
C GLN A 6 -3.44 4.11 -13.67
N ALA A 7 -4.22 3.05 -13.47
CA ALA A 7 -5.15 2.56 -14.48
C ALA A 7 -6.61 2.71 -14.01
N PRO A 8 -7.53 3.14 -14.90
CA PRO A 8 -8.96 3.22 -14.56
C PRO A 8 -9.54 1.90 -14.03
N SER A 9 -9.09 0.78 -14.59
CA SER A 9 -9.50 -0.57 -14.16
C SER A 9 -9.16 -0.88 -12.69
N GLU A 10 -8.10 -0.28 -12.14
CA GLU A 10 -7.76 -0.41 -10.73
C GLU A 10 -8.80 0.29 -9.84
N SER A 11 -9.18 1.51 -10.21
CA SER A 11 -10.23 2.28 -9.52
C SER A 11 -11.60 1.59 -9.62
N ASP A 12 -11.93 1.07 -10.81
CA ASP A 12 -13.17 0.32 -11.04
C ASP A 12 -13.21 -0.94 -10.16
N TYR A 13 -12.09 -1.67 -10.07
CA TYR A 13 -12.00 -2.85 -9.22
C TYR A 13 -12.19 -2.52 -7.73
N ILE A 14 -11.55 -1.46 -7.23
CA ILE A 14 -11.71 -1.03 -5.83
C ILE A 14 -13.14 -0.56 -5.56
N THR A 15 -13.74 0.19 -6.47
CA THR A 15 -15.14 0.64 -6.37
C THR A 15 -16.10 -0.54 -6.36
N PHE A 16 -15.88 -1.52 -7.23
CA PHE A 16 -16.64 -2.77 -7.28
C PHE A 16 -16.58 -3.53 -5.95
N LEU A 17 -15.39 -3.66 -5.37
CA LEU A 17 -15.22 -4.36 -4.08
C LEU A 17 -15.91 -3.63 -2.92
N TRP A 18 -15.83 -2.29 -2.87
CA TRP A 18 -16.56 -1.51 -1.87
C TRP A 18 -18.07 -1.65 -2.02
N SER A 19 -18.59 -1.56 -3.24
CA SER A 19 -20.01 -1.78 -3.52
C SER A 19 -20.44 -3.19 -3.09
N ALA A 20 -19.65 -4.22 -3.41
CA ALA A 20 -19.92 -5.59 -2.98
C ALA A 20 -19.93 -5.74 -1.46
N PHE A 21 -19.00 -5.10 -0.76
CA PHE A 21 -18.97 -5.05 0.71
C PHE A 21 -20.25 -4.42 1.26
N GLU A 22 -20.61 -3.22 0.82
CA GLU A 22 -21.76 -2.45 1.33
C GLU A 22 -23.08 -3.18 1.09
N ILE A 23 -23.30 -3.66 -0.14
CA ILE A 23 -24.52 -4.38 -0.51
C ILE A 23 -24.68 -5.64 0.34
N ASN A 24 -23.61 -6.41 0.54
CA ASN A 24 -23.69 -7.64 1.32
C ASN A 24 -23.85 -7.34 2.82
N TYR A 25 -23.18 -6.31 3.34
CA TYR A 25 -23.33 -5.90 4.73
C TYR A 25 -24.77 -5.48 5.03
N ASN A 26 -25.34 -4.60 4.21
CA ASN A 26 -26.70 -4.08 4.38
C ASN A 26 -27.76 -5.18 4.24
N LYS A 27 -27.48 -6.22 3.45
CA LYS A 27 -28.32 -7.42 3.32
C LYS A 27 -28.04 -8.48 4.39
N GLN A 28 -27.21 -8.17 5.39
CA GLN A 28 -26.81 -9.08 6.48
C GLN A 28 -26.12 -10.36 5.98
N LYS A 29 -25.56 -10.32 4.77
CA LYS A 29 -24.74 -11.39 4.17
C LYS A 29 -23.28 -11.23 4.58
N TYR A 30 -23.04 -11.27 5.89
CA TYR A 30 -21.76 -10.85 6.46
C TYR A 30 -20.54 -11.64 5.96
N GLN A 31 -20.67 -12.94 5.67
CA GLN A 31 -19.57 -13.73 5.08
C GLN A 31 -19.13 -13.21 3.70
N PHE A 32 -20.09 -12.84 2.84
CA PHE A 32 -19.76 -12.26 1.53
C PHE A 32 -19.24 -10.84 1.64
N ALA A 33 -19.76 -10.04 2.59
CA ALA A 33 -19.19 -8.74 2.91
C ALA A 33 -17.73 -8.89 3.38
N TYR A 34 -17.44 -9.91 4.20
CA TYR A 34 -16.08 -10.20 4.67
C TYR A 34 -15.14 -10.56 3.51
N PHE A 35 -15.58 -11.37 2.55
CA PHE A 35 -14.77 -11.67 1.37
C PHE A 35 -14.44 -10.44 0.52
N ALA A 36 -15.43 -9.57 0.29
CA ALA A 36 -15.19 -8.30 -0.40
C ALA A 36 -14.17 -7.43 0.35
N TYR A 37 -14.30 -7.33 1.68
CA TYR A 37 -13.36 -6.57 2.51
C TYR A 37 -11.96 -7.19 2.56
N HIS A 38 -11.85 -8.52 2.58
CA HIS A 38 -10.59 -9.22 2.53
C HIS A 38 -9.86 -8.94 1.20
N MET A 39 -10.57 -8.91 0.07
CA MET A 39 -9.98 -8.53 -1.22
C MET A 39 -9.48 -7.07 -1.22
N LEU A 40 -10.20 -6.15 -0.57
CA LEU A 40 -9.71 -4.77 -0.35
C LEU A 40 -8.42 -4.76 0.49
N ALA A 41 -8.36 -5.59 1.54
CA ALA A 41 -7.17 -5.71 2.39
C ALA A 41 -5.96 -6.25 1.60
N MET A 42 -6.16 -7.27 0.76
CA MET A 42 -5.11 -7.78 -0.13
C MET A 42 -4.66 -6.73 -1.14
N GLY A 43 -5.59 -5.96 -1.72
CA GLY A 43 -5.27 -4.81 -2.56
C GLY A 43 -4.37 -3.81 -1.83
N PHE A 44 -4.72 -3.42 -0.60
CA PHE A 44 -3.86 -2.58 0.23
C PHE A 44 -2.45 -3.16 0.43
N ILE A 45 -2.32 -4.45 0.74
CA ILE A 45 -1.03 -5.12 0.93
C ILE A 45 -0.21 -5.09 -0.37
N TYR A 46 -0.83 -5.32 -1.52
CA TYR A 46 -0.15 -5.25 -2.81
C TYR A 46 0.39 -3.85 -3.11
N PHE A 47 -0.37 -2.79 -2.83
CA PHE A 47 0.12 -1.41 -2.96
C PHE A 47 1.32 -1.16 -2.04
N LYS A 48 1.30 -1.67 -0.80
CA LYS A 48 2.43 -1.53 0.12
C LYS A 48 3.68 -2.24 -0.38
N ILE A 49 3.54 -3.46 -0.88
CA ILE A 49 4.68 -4.21 -1.44
C ILE A 49 5.20 -3.56 -2.72
N TRP A 50 4.31 -2.99 -3.53
CA TRP A 50 4.70 -2.20 -4.69
C TRP A 50 5.55 -0.98 -4.30
N GLN A 51 5.18 -0.26 -3.24
CA GLN A 51 5.97 0.86 -2.71
C GLN A 51 7.37 0.40 -2.27
N ILE A 52 7.50 -0.77 -1.63
CA ILE A 52 8.82 -1.36 -1.30
C ILE A 52 9.63 -1.64 -2.57
N ARG A 53 9.00 -2.26 -3.58
CA ARG A 53 9.65 -2.57 -4.86
C ARG A 53 10.19 -1.31 -5.53
N ARG A 54 9.42 -0.23 -5.52
CA ARG A 54 9.79 1.04 -6.15
C ARG A 54 10.98 1.70 -5.47
N GLU A 55 10.97 1.82 -4.14
CA GLU A 55 11.99 2.58 -3.41
C GLU A 55 13.24 1.76 -3.07
N ARG A 56 13.13 0.44 -3.00
CA ARG A 56 14.23 -0.47 -2.64
C ARG A 56 14.39 -1.61 -3.64
N LEU A 57 14.43 -1.28 -4.93
CA LEU A 57 14.42 -2.28 -6.01
C LEU A 57 15.51 -3.34 -5.87
N ASP A 58 16.73 -2.98 -5.50
CA ASP A 58 17.83 -3.96 -5.39
C ASP A 58 17.65 -4.92 -4.22
N ASP A 59 17.14 -4.46 -3.08
CA ASP A 59 16.81 -5.33 -1.95
C ASP A 59 15.57 -6.16 -2.24
N PHE A 60 14.60 -5.59 -2.96
CA PHE A 60 13.44 -6.31 -3.45
C PHE A 60 13.84 -7.45 -4.38
N ARG A 61 14.74 -7.21 -5.34
CA ARG A 61 15.34 -8.23 -6.22
C ARG A 61 15.99 -9.35 -5.43
N LYS A 62 16.79 -9.03 -4.40
CA LYS A 62 17.38 -10.06 -3.51
C LYS A 62 16.29 -10.82 -2.74
N GLY A 63 15.25 -10.13 -2.29
CA GLY A 63 14.14 -10.70 -1.51
C GLY A 63 13.30 -11.71 -2.28
N VAL A 64 13.21 -11.58 -3.62
CA VAL A 64 12.42 -12.48 -4.47
C VAL A 64 13.17 -13.74 -4.92
N ILE A 65 14.49 -13.83 -4.76
CA ILE A 65 15.31 -15.00 -5.15
C ILE A 65 14.81 -16.31 -4.49
N GLY A 66 14.24 -16.22 -3.28
CA GLY A 66 13.71 -17.36 -2.53
C GLY A 66 12.30 -17.81 -2.94
N PHE A 67 11.78 -17.33 -4.07
CA PHE A 67 10.51 -17.76 -4.67
C PHE A 67 10.78 -18.67 -5.88
N SER A 68 9.73 -19.33 -6.40
CA SER A 68 9.86 -20.04 -7.68
C SER A 68 10.15 -19.04 -8.81
N LYS A 69 10.80 -19.52 -9.89
CA LYS A 69 11.15 -18.68 -11.05
C LYS A 69 9.95 -17.90 -11.60
N ASP A 70 8.78 -18.51 -11.66
CA ASP A 70 7.56 -17.85 -12.16
C ASP A 70 7.07 -16.74 -11.22
N ASN A 71 7.13 -16.98 -9.90
CA ASN A 71 6.74 -15.98 -8.91
C ASN A 71 7.76 -14.83 -8.83
N GLU A 72 9.06 -15.13 -8.93
CA GLU A 72 10.11 -14.13 -9.04
C GLU A 72 9.88 -13.23 -10.26
N ASN A 73 9.68 -13.82 -11.44
CA ASN A 73 9.37 -13.08 -12.66
C ASN A 73 8.10 -12.24 -12.50
N CYS A 74 7.06 -12.78 -11.86
CA CYS A 74 5.84 -12.04 -11.57
C CYS A 74 6.11 -10.80 -10.72
N PHE A 75 6.89 -10.91 -9.64
CA PHE A 75 7.22 -9.76 -8.80
C PHE A 75 8.09 -8.71 -9.49
N LEU A 76 9.04 -9.13 -10.31
CA LEU A 76 10.00 -8.22 -10.97
C LEU A 76 9.40 -7.49 -12.17
N HIS A 77 8.50 -8.15 -12.90
CA HIS A 77 7.96 -7.66 -14.17
C HIS A 77 6.48 -7.27 -14.11
N ALA A 78 5.85 -7.31 -12.92
CA ALA A 78 4.49 -6.81 -12.73
C ALA A 78 4.33 -5.38 -13.25
N ALA A 79 3.33 -5.16 -14.11
CA ALA A 79 2.97 -3.83 -14.61
C ALA A 79 2.06 -3.08 -13.63
N SER A 80 1.38 -3.79 -12.72
CA SER A 80 0.55 -3.21 -11.67
C SER A 80 0.65 -3.97 -10.34
N PRO A 81 0.29 -3.36 -9.20
CA PRO A 81 0.25 -4.03 -7.90
C PRO A 81 -0.63 -5.28 -7.90
N PHE A 82 -1.73 -5.28 -8.65
CA PHE A 82 -2.67 -6.41 -8.68
C PHE A 82 -2.12 -7.65 -9.39
N GLU A 83 -1.06 -7.53 -10.18
CA GLU A 83 -0.40 -8.71 -10.75
C GLU A 83 0.21 -9.63 -9.68
N PHE A 84 0.51 -9.11 -8.49
CA PHE A 84 0.97 -9.93 -7.36
C PHE A 84 -0.05 -10.98 -6.91
N SER A 85 -1.33 -10.85 -7.29
CA SER A 85 -2.35 -11.87 -7.03
C SER A 85 -2.11 -13.20 -7.73
N LYS A 86 -1.23 -13.24 -8.74
CA LYS A 86 -0.78 -14.49 -9.40
C LYS A 86 0.10 -15.34 -8.47
N VAL A 87 0.70 -14.72 -7.45
CA VAL A 87 1.49 -15.40 -6.41
C VAL A 87 0.55 -15.78 -5.26
N PRO A 88 0.70 -16.98 -4.66
CA PRO A 88 -0.10 -17.34 -3.48
C PRO A 88 -0.03 -16.28 -2.39
N GLU A 89 -1.17 -15.76 -1.96
CA GLU A 89 -1.28 -14.59 -1.07
C GLU A 89 -0.45 -14.73 0.22
N GLY A 90 -0.47 -15.91 0.84
CA GLY A 90 0.33 -16.18 2.03
C GLY A 90 1.84 -16.00 1.82
N SER A 91 2.32 -16.24 0.59
CA SER A 91 3.74 -16.07 0.24
C SER A 91 4.10 -14.61 0.02
N VAL A 92 3.15 -13.77 -0.40
CA VAL A 92 3.36 -12.34 -0.67
C VAL A 92 3.83 -11.61 0.60
N PHE A 93 3.30 -11.99 1.78
CA PHE A 93 3.72 -11.42 3.08
C PHE A 93 5.20 -11.64 3.42
N ARG A 94 5.89 -12.62 2.81
CA ARG A 94 7.33 -12.84 3.04
C ARG A 94 8.16 -11.63 2.62
N LEU A 95 7.68 -10.80 1.69
CA LEU A 95 8.37 -9.59 1.25
C LEU A 95 8.37 -8.48 2.31
N LEU A 96 7.47 -8.54 3.30
CA LEU A 96 7.47 -7.60 4.43
C LEU A 96 8.68 -7.77 5.35
N LYS A 97 9.42 -8.89 5.23
CA LYS A 97 10.72 -9.06 5.91
C LYS A 97 11.76 -8.01 5.47
N LEU A 98 11.61 -7.43 4.27
CA LEU A 98 12.44 -6.31 3.80
C LEU A 98 12.26 -5.04 4.65
N LEU A 99 11.19 -4.98 5.44
CA LEU A 99 10.90 -3.92 6.42
C LEU A 99 11.32 -4.30 7.85
N GLY A 100 11.94 -5.47 8.03
CA GLY A 100 12.31 -5.98 9.36
C GLY A 100 11.20 -6.75 10.07
N CYS A 101 10.09 -7.09 9.40
CA CYS A 101 9.08 -7.99 9.97
C CYS A 101 9.67 -9.40 10.15
N ASP A 102 9.56 -9.97 11.35
CA ASP A 102 10.02 -11.33 11.63
C ASP A 102 9.02 -12.40 11.14
N ASN A 103 9.37 -13.68 11.33
CA ASN A 103 8.49 -14.79 10.97
C ASN A 103 7.15 -14.77 11.74
N SER A 104 7.13 -14.25 12.97
CA SER A 104 5.93 -14.20 13.79
C SER A 104 4.92 -13.17 13.25
N LYS A 105 5.40 -11.98 12.88
CA LYS A 105 4.60 -10.95 12.21
C LYS A 105 4.08 -11.45 10.87
N VAL A 106 4.96 -12.00 10.02
CA VAL A 106 4.56 -12.56 8.72
C VAL A 106 3.52 -13.68 8.88
N GLY A 107 3.67 -14.55 9.87
CA GLY A 107 2.69 -15.59 10.20
C GLY A 107 1.34 -15.00 10.62
N THR A 108 1.35 -13.98 11.48
CA THR A 108 0.15 -13.25 11.91
C THR A 108 -0.60 -12.64 10.72
N TYR A 109 0.12 -12.05 9.76
CA TYR A 109 -0.51 -11.48 8.57
C TYR A 109 -1.07 -12.56 7.65
N GLY A 110 -0.32 -13.64 7.42
CA GLY A 110 -0.76 -14.79 6.63
C GLY A 110 -2.00 -15.48 7.18
N ALA A 111 -2.26 -15.38 8.49
CA ALA A 111 -3.48 -15.91 9.11
C ALA A 111 -4.76 -15.31 8.52
N LEU A 112 -4.73 -14.10 7.95
CA LEU A 112 -5.87 -13.53 7.23
C LEU A 112 -6.27 -14.36 6.00
N VAL A 113 -5.27 -14.86 5.26
CA VAL A 113 -5.48 -15.67 4.06
C VAL A 113 -5.99 -17.05 4.46
N ASN A 114 -5.42 -17.64 5.51
CA ASN A 114 -5.87 -18.93 6.03
C ASN A 114 -7.34 -18.86 6.48
N ASP A 115 -7.68 -17.84 7.29
CA ASP A 115 -9.05 -17.62 7.77
C ASP A 115 -10.03 -17.42 6.60
N ARG A 116 -9.65 -16.65 5.57
CA ARG A 116 -10.48 -16.50 4.36
C ARG A 116 -10.65 -17.83 3.61
N ASN A 117 -9.56 -18.58 3.43
CA ASN A 117 -9.57 -19.84 2.67
C ASN A 117 -10.49 -20.88 3.33
N GLU A 118 -10.42 -21.00 4.66
CA GLU A 118 -11.30 -21.90 5.42
C GLU A 118 -12.78 -21.63 5.17
N MET A 119 -13.17 -20.35 5.08
CA MET A 119 -14.55 -19.94 4.84
C MET A 119 -15.00 -20.04 3.39
N ALA A 120 -14.06 -19.99 2.44
CA ALA A 120 -14.36 -20.01 1.02
C ALA A 120 -14.74 -21.40 0.51
N HIS A 121 -14.40 -22.45 1.27
CA HIS A 121 -14.77 -23.82 0.93
C HIS A 121 -16.29 -24.04 1.05
N ALA A 122 -16.87 -24.73 0.07
CA ALA A 122 -18.28 -25.14 0.06
C ALA A 122 -18.52 -26.32 1.03
N ASN A 123 -18.25 -26.10 2.31
CA ASN A 123 -18.32 -27.11 3.38
C ASN A 123 -19.69 -27.12 4.10
N GLY A 124 -20.65 -26.29 3.67
CA GLY A 124 -21.98 -26.18 4.26
C GLY A 124 -22.07 -25.26 5.50
N HIS A 125 -20.98 -24.60 5.90
CA HIS A 125 -20.95 -23.72 7.05
C HIS A 125 -20.90 -22.23 6.66
N ILE A 126 -21.66 -21.41 7.41
CA ILE A 126 -21.54 -19.95 7.38
C ILE A 126 -20.83 -19.53 8.67
N HIS A 127 -19.57 -19.15 8.54
CA HIS A 127 -18.69 -18.80 9.66
C HIS A 127 -18.97 -17.39 10.17
N VAL A 128 -19.24 -16.45 9.26
CA VAL A 128 -19.52 -15.04 9.59
C VAL A 128 -21.00 -14.78 9.42
N ARG A 129 -21.78 -15.21 10.42
CA ARG A 129 -23.25 -15.19 10.41
C ARG A 129 -23.87 -14.01 11.15
N THR A 130 -23.13 -13.36 12.05
CA THR A 130 -23.61 -12.21 12.82
C THR A 130 -22.72 -10.99 12.59
N GLU A 131 -23.30 -9.81 12.81
CA GLU A 131 -22.59 -8.53 12.79
C GLU A 131 -21.45 -8.49 13.81
N GLU A 132 -21.61 -9.14 14.96
CA GLU A 132 -20.57 -9.23 15.99
C GLU A 132 -19.32 -9.97 15.49
N ILE A 133 -19.49 -11.17 14.90
CA ILE A 133 -18.38 -11.96 14.34
C ILE A 133 -17.72 -11.19 13.20
N PHE A 134 -18.53 -10.56 12.35
CA PHE A 134 -18.04 -9.72 11.27
C PHE A 134 -17.20 -8.56 11.80
N GLY A 135 -17.72 -7.79 12.75
CA GLY A 135 -17.03 -6.66 13.35
C GLY A 135 -15.71 -7.06 14.01
N TYR A 136 -15.67 -8.23 14.67
CA TYR A 136 -14.42 -8.78 15.20
C TYR A 136 -13.38 -9.02 14.09
N LYS A 137 -13.77 -9.65 12.98
CA LYS A 137 -12.87 -9.94 11.86
C LYS A 137 -12.39 -8.67 11.15
N ILE A 138 -13.28 -7.70 10.92
CA ILE A 138 -12.91 -6.40 10.33
C ILE A 138 -11.91 -5.66 11.23
N ARG A 139 -12.13 -5.64 12.56
CA ARG A 139 -11.17 -5.05 13.50
C ARG A 139 -9.80 -5.74 13.43
N ASN A 140 -9.74 -7.05 13.23
CA ASN A 140 -8.48 -7.76 13.07
C ASN A 140 -7.75 -7.35 11.78
N ILE A 141 -8.45 -7.27 10.65
CA ILE A 141 -7.89 -6.78 9.38
C ILE A 141 -7.35 -5.36 9.56
N LEU A 142 -8.12 -4.47 10.19
CA LEU A 142 -7.71 -3.08 10.41
C LEU A 142 -6.46 -2.98 11.28
N LYS A 143 -6.35 -3.79 12.34
CA LYS A 143 -5.13 -3.85 13.17
C LYS A 143 -3.90 -4.27 12.37
N ILE A 144 -4.05 -5.30 11.52
CA ILE A 144 -2.96 -5.76 10.65
C ILE A 144 -2.59 -4.69 9.62
N ALA A 145 -3.58 -4.03 9.02
CA ALA A 145 -3.35 -2.94 8.08
C ALA A 145 -2.63 -1.75 8.74
N GLU A 146 -2.99 -1.40 9.98
CA GLU A 146 -2.30 -0.36 10.76
C GLU A 146 -0.85 -0.75 11.08
N ASP A 147 -0.60 -1.99 11.51
CA ASP A 147 0.76 -2.47 11.78
C ASP A 147 1.59 -2.43 10.50
N ILE A 148 1.11 -2.99 9.39
CA ILE A 148 1.81 -2.92 8.09
C ILE A 148 2.06 -1.46 7.67
N GLN A 149 1.07 -0.58 7.83
CA GLN A 149 1.21 0.85 7.53
C GLN A 149 2.34 1.50 8.34
N SER A 150 2.52 1.12 9.62
CA SER A 150 3.64 1.60 10.43
C SER A 150 4.99 1.08 9.94
N GLN A 151 5.05 -0.18 9.48
CA GLN A 151 6.30 -0.78 8.99
C GLN A 151 6.77 -0.17 7.67
N VAL A 152 5.84 0.33 6.84
CA VAL A 152 6.19 0.99 5.56
C VAL A 152 6.56 2.46 5.71
N GLU A 153 6.41 3.06 6.89
CA GLU A 153 6.71 4.49 7.11
C GLU A 153 8.11 4.90 6.61
N PRO A 154 9.20 4.15 6.90
CA PRO A 154 10.53 4.48 6.39
C PRO A 154 10.64 4.42 4.86
N ILE A 155 9.79 3.64 4.19
CA ILE A 155 9.74 3.59 2.71
C ILE A 155 9.12 4.87 2.17
N ILE A 156 8.04 5.33 2.78
CA ILE A 156 7.37 6.57 2.40
C ILE A 156 8.26 7.79 2.67
N GLU A 157 8.98 7.82 3.79
CA GLU A 157 9.97 8.87 4.06
C GLU A 157 11.06 8.94 2.97
N VAL A 158 11.58 7.79 2.53
CA VAL A 158 12.56 7.73 1.43
C VAL A 158 11.95 8.19 0.10
N CYS A 159 10.73 7.76 -0.21
CA CYS A 159 9.98 8.19 -1.39
C CYS A 159 9.84 9.73 -1.42
N TYR A 160 9.43 10.32 -0.30
CA TYR A 160 9.26 11.76 -0.18
C TYR A 160 10.58 12.52 -0.26
N GLN A 161 11.63 12.02 0.41
CA GLN A 161 12.99 12.58 0.28
C GLN A 161 13.45 12.58 -1.19
N ASN A 162 13.29 11.47 -1.90
CA ASN A 162 13.66 11.35 -3.31
C ASN A 162 12.88 12.34 -4.18
N PHE A 163 11.58 12.49 -3.91
CA PHE A 163 10.74 13.48 -4.59
C PHE A 163 11.23 14.91 -4.36
N LEU A 164 11.54 15.30 -3.11
CA LEU A 164 12.08 16.63 -2.81
C LEU A 164 13.35 16.91 -3.60
N LEU A 165 14.28 15.95 -3.63
CA LEU A 165 15.56 16.10 -4.34
C LEU A 165 15.39 16.24 -5.86
N ARG A 166 14.50 15.45 -6.46
CA ARG A 166 14.21 15.51 -7.90
C ARG A 166 13.40 16.74 -8.30
N SER A 167 12.64 17.32 -7.38
CA SER A 167 11.76 18.47 -7.66
C SER A 167 12.41 19.82 -7.33
N LEU A 168 13.71 19.85 -7.02
CA LEU A 168 14.42 21.07 -6.62
C LEU A 168 14.53 22.10 -7.72
N ASP A 169 14.86 21.68 -8.95
CA ASP A 169 14.97 22.57 -10.09
C ASP A 169 13.63 22.61 -10.84
N PRO A 170 12.93 23.76 -10.87
CA PRO A 170 11.68 23.88 -11.61
C PRO A 170 11.78 23.52 -13.10
N ASN A 171 12.96 23.63 -13.70
CA ASN A 171 13.18 23.30 -15.11
C ASN A 171 13.41 21.79 -15.35
N GLU A 172 13.76 21.03 -14.31
CA GLU A 172 13.95 19.58 -14.39
C GLU A 172 12.73 18.79 -13.86
N ARG A 173 11.71 19.47 -13.32
CA ARG A 173 10.47 18.83 -12.88
C ARG A 173 9.74 18.18 -14.05
N GLU A 174 9.04 17.09 -13.75
CA GLU A 174 8.14 16.43 -14.70
C GLU A 174 6.95 17.34 -15.03
N TYR A 175 6.51 18.15 -14.07
CA TYR A 175 5.44 19.13 -14.20
C TYR A 175 5.92 20.51 -13.72
N SER A 176 5.66 21.55 -14.52
CA SER A 176 6.10 22.91 -14.20
C SER A 176 5.38 23.49 -12.99
N ASP A 177 4.08 23.22 -12.87
CA ASP A 177 3.28 23.57 -11.71
C ASP A 177 3.58 22.62 -10.54
N LEU A 178 3.78 23.18 -9.34
CA LEU A 178 4.12 22.39 -8.16
C LEU A 178 2.95 21.54 -7.67
N THR A 179 1.71 21.99 -7.83
CA THR A 179 0.52 21.22 -7.44
C THR A 179 0.37 20.00 -8.32
N ASP A 180 0.55 20.14 -9.64
CA ASP A 180 0.57 19.01 -10.57
C ASP A 180 1.77 18.10 -10.32
N GLN A 181 2.95 18.65 -10.03
CA GLN A 181 4.13 17.86 -9.65
C GLN A 181 3.87 17.00 -8.40
N ILE A 182 3.16 17.53 -7.40
CA ILE A 182 2.75 16.76 -6.23
C ILE A 182 1.70 15.72 -6.62
N ARG A 183 0.63 16.10 -7.33
CA ARG A 183 -0.48 15.19 -7.66
C ARG A 183 -0.02 14.02 -8.52
N GLU A 184 0.75 14.29 -9.56
CA GLU A 184 1.12 13.30 -10.56
C GLU A 184 2.40 12.56 -10.17
N ALA A 185 3.51 13.28 -9.94
CA ALA A 185 4.80 12.65 -9.73
C ALA A 185 4.95 12.05 -8.32
N LEU A 186 4.40 12.70 -7.28
CA LEU A 186 4.43 12.17 -5.91
C LEU A 186 3.26 11.23 -5.61
N ILE A 187 2.00 11.68 -5.75
CA ILE A 187 0.84 10.90 -5.27
C ILE A 187 0.48 9.78 -6.25
N HIS A 188 0.13 10.13 -7.49
CA HIS A 188 -0.39 9.20 -8.48
C HIS A 188 0.63 8.14 -8.86
N SER A 189 1.87 8.55 -9.19
CA SER A 189 2.89 7.59 -9.56
C SER A 189 3.18 6.60 -8.42
N ASN A 190 3.29 7.07 -7.16
CA ASN A 190 3.70 6.20 -6.04
C ASN A 190 2.53 5.53 -5.30
N TYR A 191 1.30 5.64 -5.82
CA TYR A 191 0.09 5.10 -5.18
C TYR A 191 -0.07 5.54 -3.72
N LEU A 192 0.23 6.81 -3.42
CA LEU A 192 0.17 7.29 -2.04
C LEU A 192 -1.28 7.37 -1.55
N SER A 193 -1.50 6.86 -0.34
CA SER A 193 -2.74 7.04 0.40
C SER A 193 -2.70 8.30 1.26
N GLN A 194 -3.86 8.72 1.80
CA GLN A 194 -3.91 9.80 2.79
C GLN A 194 -2.99 9.55 4.00
N LYS A 195 -2.83 8.29 4.43
CA LYS A 195 -1.90 7.95 5.53
C LYS A 195 -0.44 8.13 5.14
N ASP A 196 -0.09 7.81 3.89
CA ASP A 196 1.26 8.02 3.37
C ASP A 196 1.58 9.51 3.26
N ILE A 197 0.61 10.31 2.82
CA ILE A 197 0.73 11.77 2.79
C ILE A 197 0.98 12.33 4.18
N LYS A 198 0.26 11.86 5.21
CA LYS A 198 0.49 12.28 6.60
C LYS A 198 1.91 11.97 7.08
N ILE A 199 2.57 10.93 6.54
CA ILE A 199 3.98 10.64 6.80
C ILE A 199 4.86 11.70 6.13
N CYS A 200 4.61 12.03 4.86
CA CYS A 200 5.31 13.11 4.15
C CYS A 200 5.24 14.46 4.89
N PHE A 201 4.06 14.80 5.45
CA PHE A 201 3.88 16.01 6.27
C PHE A 201 4.72 16.04 7.54
N LYS A 202 4.96 14.87 8.14
CA LYS A 202 5.73 14.72 9.38
C LYS A 202 7.22 14.50 9.12
N PHE A 203 7.64 14.48 7.86
CA PHE A 203 9.02 14.20 7.49
C PHE A 203 9.97 15.19 8.17
N ASP A 204 10.95 14.65 8.89
CA ASP A 204 11.97 15.48 9.54
C ASP A 204 13.00 15.97 8.50
N ILE A 205 12.76 17.20 8.03
CA ILE A 205 13.63 17.86 7.05
C ILE A 205 15.08 18.00 7.54
N GLN A 206 15.31 18.03 8.86
CA GLN A 206 16.66 18.17 9.43
C GLN A 206 17.57 16.99 9.11
N ARG A 207 17.02 15.83 8.74
CA ARG A 207 17.80 14.70 8.21
C ARG A 207 18.62 15.07 6.97
N LEU A 208 18.20 16.11 6.24
CA LEU A 208 18.87 16.61 5.03
C LEU A 208 19.79 17.81 5.27
N LYS A 209 20.04 18.21 6.53
CA LYS A 209 20.83 19.41 6.87
C LYS A 209 22.24 19.46 6.26
N ASN A 210 22.85 18.30 6.03
CA ASN A 210 24.18 18.18 5.46
C ASN A 210 24.19 18.22 3.92
N HIS A 211 23.02 18.29 3.28
CA HIS A 211 22.91 18.38 1.83
C HIS A 211 23.32 19.78 1.34
N LYS A 212 24.09 19.85 0.26
CA LYS A 212 24.61 21.13 -0.28
C LYS A 212 23.51 22.14 -0.62
N LYS A 213 22.35 21.64 -1.07
CA LYS A 213 21.13 22.42 -1.40
C LYS A 213 20.07 22.41 -0.29
N PHE A 214 20.47 22.32 0.98
CA PHE A 214 19.52 22.16 2.10
C PHE A 214 18.52 23.33 2.21
N ARG A 215 18.95 24.55 1.90
CA ARG A 215 18.09 25.74 1.96
C ARG A 215 16.97 25.67 0.92
N GLU A 216 17.29 25.24 -0.30
CA GLU A 216 16.34 25.04 -1.38
C GLU A 216 15.37 23.91 -1.04
N ILE A 217 15.89 22.77 -0.56
CA ILE A 217 15.07 21.63 -0.09
C ILE A 217 14.09 22.06 1.00
N SER A 218 14.56 22.81 1.99
CA SER A 218 13.73 23.30 3.10
C SER A 218 12.68 24.32 2.65
N THR A 219 12.96 25.05 1.56
CA THR A 219 11.99 26.01 1.00
C THR A 219 10.91 25.27 0.22
N LEU A 220 11.30 24.33 -0.66
CA LEU A 220 10.36 23.45 -1.37
C LEU A 220 9.47 22.66 -0.41
N HIS A 221 10.05 22.07 0.64
CA HIS A 221 9.29 21.34 1.65
C HIS A 221 8.23 22.24 2.31
N ARG A 222 8.58 23.46 2.72
CA ARG A 222 7.62 24.42 3.29
C ARG A 222 6.54 24.85 2.29
N GLU A 223 6.89 25.02 1.03
CA GLU A 223 5.95 25.35 -0.04
C GLU A 223 4.91 24.23 -0.21
N ILE A 224 5.37 22.98 -0.28
CA ILE A 224 4.50 21.79 -0.33
C ILE A 224 3.57 21.75 0.89
N LEU A 225 4.08 21.99 2.10
CA LEU A 225 3.26 22.03 3.31
C LEU A 225 2.20 23.13 3.28
N SER A 226 2.49 24.27 2.63
CA SER A 226 1.57 25.41 2.51
C SER A 226 0.46 25.20 1.49
N ILE A 227 0.72 24.46 0.41
CA ILE A 227 -0.29 24.09 -0.59
C ILE A 227 -1.32 23.13 0.03
N GLY A 228 -0.86 22.27 0.95
CA GLY A 228 -1.64 21.14 1.42
C GLY A 228 -1.63 20.01 0.39
N PHE A 229 -2.14 18.85 0.77
CA PHE A 229 -2.42 17.77 -0.17
C PHE A 229 -3.94 17.68 -0.33
N PRO A 230 -4.45 17.29 -1.52
CA PRO A 230 -5.88 17.09 -1.70
C PRO A 230 -6.42 16.10 -0.67
N GLU A 231 -7.51 16.48 0.01
CA GLU A 231 -8.26 15.60 0.92
C GLU A 231 -9.03 14.51 0.15
#